data_AF-A0A167I7E6-F1
#
_entry.id   AF-A0A167I7E6-F1
#
_cell.length_a   1.000
_cell.length_b   1.000
_cell.length_c   1.000
_cell.angle_alpha   90.00
_cell.angle_beta   90.00
_cell.angle_gamma   90.00
#
_symmetry.space_group_name_H-M   'P 1'
#
loop_
_entity.id
_entity.type
_entity.pdbx_description
1 polymer ?
#
loop_
_entity_poly.entity_id
_entity_poly.type
_entity_poly.pdbx_seq_one_letter_code
_entity_poly.pdbx_strand_id
1 'polypeptide(L)'
;SNLKEYTRMFFKDERCQTLVLNQLEANPNLCSLCSVPLFCWIIFKCFDHFHSTFDSHELRDITVTLTDIFLLMTEVHLNRTQKTNLLKKNTRSQAETYRTNKNILFSLSKIAHRGMQKSFFVFEQDEVLIDLSEQDLHLGFLRTIPDYGSCSDQSSYEFLHVTLQSFFTALFLVMEEKVGAKELLHFFA
;
A
#
# COMPACT_ATOMS: atom_id res chain seq x y z
N SER A 1 26.27 4.04 -3.92
CA SER A 1 25.42 2.97 -3.33
C SER A 1 24.22 2.76 -4.22
N ASN A 2 23.69 1.54 -4.29
CA ASN A 2 22.52 1.21 -5.11
C ASN A 2 21.32 2.12 -4.81
N LEU A 3 21.15 2.52 -3.54
CA LEU A 3 20.12 3.47 -3.11
C LEU A 3 20.25 4.84 -3.79
N LYS A 4 21.45 5.43 -3.83
CA LYS A 4 21.68 6.73 -4.50
C LYS A 4 21.38 6.66 -6.01
N GLU A 5 21.72 5.55 -6.65
CA GLU A 5 21.46 5.35 -8.07
C GLU A 5 19.96 5.18 -8.34
N TYR A 6 19.28 4.38 -7.52
CA TYR A 6 17.84 4.24 -7.58
C TYR A 6 17.09 5.56 -7.32
N THR A 7 17.57 6.40 -6.39
CA THR A 7 17.03 7.76 -6.18
C THR A 7 17.09 8.60 -7.46
N ARG A 8 18.21 8.58 -8.19
CA ARG A 8 18.36 9.31 -9.47
C ARG A 8 17.47 8.75 -10.57
N MET A 9 17.28 7.42 -10.60
CA MET A 9 16.39 6.78 -11.56
C MET A 9 14.92 7.19 -11.31
N PHE A 10 14.52 7.20 -10.03
CA PHE A 10 13.14 7.42 -9.61
C PHE A 10 12.74 8.89 -9.63
N PHE A 11 13.49 9.78 -8.97
CA PHE A 11 13.18 11.20 -8.88
C PHE A 11 13.90 11.98 -9.96
N LYS A 12 13.16 12.68 -10.82
CA LYS A 12 13.74 13.49 -11.90
C LYS A 12 14.24 14.87 -11.45
N ASP A 13 13.60 15.46 -10.42
CA ASP A 13 14.04 16.75 -9.84
C ASP A 13 15.18 16.51 -8.83
N GLU A 14 16.33 17.15 -9.05
CA GLU A 14 17.50 17.09 -8.17
C GLU A 14 17.22 17.58 -6.74
N ARG A 15 16.28 18.51 -6.56
CA ARG A 15 15.86 18.97 -5.23
C ARG A 15 15.17 17.86 -4.45
N CYS A 16 14.27 17.11 -5.11
CA CYS A 16 13.62 15.94 -4.52
C CYS A 16 14.65 14.84 -4.20
N GLN A 17 15.60 14.59 -5.12
CA GLN A 17 16.67 13.61 -4.88
C GLN A 17 17.48 13.98 -3.61
N THR A 18 17.88 15.24 -3.50
CA THR A 18 18.65 15.74 -2.36
C THR A 18 17.85 15.63 -1.06
N LEU A 19 16.57 16.03 -1.09
CA LEU A 19 15.68 15.97 0.07
C LEU A 19 15.49 14.54 0.58
N VAL A 20 15.22 13.59 -0.31
CA VAL A 20 15.06 12.17 0.03
C VAL A 20 16.34 11.61 0.65
N LEU A 21 17.49 11.88 0.02
CA LEU A 21 18.77 11.37 0.52
C LEU A 21 19.11 11.93 1.90
N ASN A 22 18.85 13.22 2.14
CA ASN A 22 19.07 13.85 3.44
C ASN A 22 18.17 13.22 4.52
N GLN A 23 16.92 12.90 4.21
CA GLN A 23 16.02 12.24 5.15
C GLN A 23 16.44 10.79 5.44
N LEU A 24 16.88 10.04 4.43
CA LEU A 24 17.40 8.68 4.61
C LEU A 24 18.70 8.67 5.42
N GLU A 25 19.58 9.64 5.20
CA GLU A 25 20.81 9.80 6.00
C GLU A 25 20.51 10.16 7.45
N ALA A 26 19.47 10.99 7.68
CA ALA A 26 19.09 11.43 9.01
C ALA A 26 18.27 10.41 9.81
N ASN A 27 17.63 9.43 9.17
CA ASN A 27 16.88 8.35 9.82
C ASN A 27 17.43 6.96 9.39
N PRO A 28 18.31 6.34 10.20
CA PRO A 28 18.91 5.04 9.90
C PRO A 28 17.89 3.90 9.77
N ASN A 29 16.76 3.97 10.50
CA ASN A 29 15.71 2.96 10.43
C ASN A 29 14.99 3.00 9.08
N LEU A 30 14.63 4.20 8.60
CA LEU A 30 14.07 4.40 7.26
C LEU A 30 15.06 3.99 6.16
N CYS A 31 16.35 4.32 6.34
CA CYS A 31 17.41 3.87 5.44
C CYS A 31 17.53 2.34 5.39
N SER A 32 17.43 1.67 6.54
CA SER A 32 17.45 0.21 6.63
C SER A 32 16.28 -0.44 5.90
N LEU A 33 15.07 0.15 5.98
CA LEU A 33 13.91 -0.34 5.22
C LEU A 33 14.15 -0.27 3.71
N CYS A 34 14.84 0.78 3.23
CA CYS A 34 15.23 0.94 1.83
C CYS A 34 16.28 -0.08 1.33
N SER A 35 16.78 -0.98 2.18
CA SER A 35 17.59 -2.13 1.73
C SER A 35 16.77 -3.14 0.92
N VAL A 36 15.45 -3.20 1.14
CA VAL A 36 14.52 -4.03 0.36
C VAL A 36 13.94 -3.17 -0.78
N PRO A 37 14.15 -3.55 -2.06
CA PRO A 37 13.73 -2.71 -3.20
C PRO A 37 12.24 -2.33 -3.21
N LEU A 38 11.37 -3.26 -2.81
CA LEU A 38 9.93 -2.99 -2.71
C LEU A 38 9.64 -1.88 -1.70
N PHE A 39 10.21 -1.95 -0.50
CA PHE A 39 9.96 -0.94 0.54
C PHE A 39 10.54 0.41 0.13
N CYS A 40 11.73 0.41 -0.49
CA CYS A 40 12.30 1.61 -1.09
C CYS A 40 11.35 2.22 -2.14
N TRP A 41 10.76 1.41 -3.01
CA TRP A 41 9.78 1.85 -4.00
C TRP A 41 8.53 2.44 -3.35
N ILE A 42 7.97 1.81 -2.31
CA ILE A 42 6.79 2.32 -1.60
C ILE A 42 7.10 3.67 -0.94
N ILE A 43 8.21 3.75 -0.19
CA ILE A 43 8.66 4.99 0.46
C ILE A 43 8.82 6.10 -0.58
N PHE A 44 9.47 5.82 -1.71
CA PHE A 44 9.69 6.82 -2.75
C PHE A 44 8.39 7.25 -3.44
N LYS A 45 7.47 6.30 -3.71
CA LYS A 45 6.14 6.60 -4.27
C LYS A 45 5.27 7.43 -3.34
N CYS A 46 5.46 7.28 -2.03
CA CYS A 46 4.70 7.99 -1.01
C CYS A 46 5.46 9.20 -0.45
N PHE A 47 6.64 9.53 -0.98
CA PHE A 47 7.56 10.47 -0.37
C PHE A 47 6.97 11.87 -0.20
N ASP A 48 6.21 12.37 -1.18
CA ASP A 48 5.56 13.69 -1.07
C ASP A 48 4.56 13.72 0.10
N HIS A 49 3.79 12.65 0.27
CA HIS A 49 2.83 12.54 1.37
C HIS A 49 3.57 12.37 2.70
N PHE A 50 4.54 11.46 2.74
CA PHE A 50 5.43 11.23 3.88
C PHE A 50 6.09 12.51 4.38
N HIS A 51 6.71 13.28 3.48
CA HIS A 51 7.38 14.53 3.79
C HIS A 51 6.41 15.62 4.26
N SER A 52 5.15 15.59 3.80
CA SER A 52 4.12 16.53 4.27
C SER A 52 3.54 16.17 5.64
N THR A 53 3.54 14.87 5.99
CA THR A 53 3.00 14.37 7.25
C THR A 53 3.99 14.49 8.39
N PHE A 54 5.27 14.24 8.13
CA PHE A 54 6.34 14.28 9.12
C PHE A 54 7.17 15.55 8.92
N ASP A 55 7.21 16.44 9.91
CA ASP A 55 8.19 17.52 9.88
C ASP A 55 9.60 16.90 9.83
N SER A 56 10.47 17.52 9.04
CA SER A 56 11.86 17.09 8.84
C SER A 56 12.63 16.86 10.14
N HIS A 57 12.25 17.55 11.21
CA HIS A 57 12.85 17.42 12.53
C HIS A 57 12.27 16.23 13.33
N GLU A 58 10.97 15.97 13.21
CA GLU A 58 10.31 14.82 13.87
C GLU A 58 10.73 13.49 13.24
N LEU A 59 10.98 13.49 11.92
CA LEU A 59 11.36 12.28 11.21
C LEU A 59 12.68 11.67 11.70
N ARG A 60 13.59 12.46 12.28
CA ARG A 60 14.87 11.95 12.79
C ARG A 60 14.69 11.05 14.02
N ASP A 61 13.69 11.34 14.84
CA ASP A 61 13.47 10.67 16.11
C ASP A 61 12.35 9.61 16.04
N ILE A 62 11.61 9.55 14.92
CA ILE A 62 10.55 8.57 14.69
C ILE A 62 11.13 7.25 14.15
N THR A 63 10.73 6.14 14.77
CA THR A 63 10.94 4.80 14.21
C THR A 63 9.82 4.49 13.23
N VAL A 64 10.15 4.27 11.96
CA VAL A 64 9.17 3.93 10.92
C VAL A 64 9.10 2.41 10.79
N THR A 65 7.93 1.85 11.01
CA THR A 65 7.71 0.41 10.85
C THR A 65 7.23 0.06 9.46
N LEU A 66 7.28 -1.23 9.11
CA LEU A 66 6.71 -1.71 7.85
C LEU A 66 5.19 -1.50 7.81
N THR A 67 4.51 -1.61 8.96
CA THR A 67 3.09 -1.29 9.09
C THR A 67 2.82 0.17 8.74
N ASP A 68 3.65 1.10 9.21
CA ASP A 68 3.51 2.52 8.89
C ASP A 68 3.64 2.77 7.39
N ILE A 69 4.57 2.08 6.71
CA ILE A 69 4.75 2.17 5.25
C ILE A 69 3.50 1.70 4.50
N PHE A 70 2.91 0.57 4.90
CA PHE A 70 1.69 0.07 4.25
C PHE A 70 0.46 0.92 4.58
N LEU A 71 0.38 1.47 5.79
CA LEU A 71 -0.67 2.40 6.17
C LEU A 71 -0.59 3.70 5.34
N LEU A 72 0.62 4.23 5.18
CA LEU A 72 0.89 5.40 4.35
C LEU A 72 0.56 5.15 2.87
N MET A 73 1.00 4.00 2.33
CA MET A 73 0.69 3.60 0.96
C MET A 73 -0.82 3.53 0.75
N THR A 74 -1.54 2.89 1.65
CA THR A 74 -2.99 2.77 1.61
C THR A 74 -3.66 4.15 1.63
N GLU A 75 -3.21 5.04 2.51
CA GLU A 75 -3.71 6.42 2.55
C GLU A 75 -3.47 7.17 1.23
N VAL A 76 -2.28 7.05 0.65
CA VAL A 76 -1.94 7.66 -0.65
C VAL A 76 -2.85 7.14 -1.77
N HIS A 77 -3.11 5.83 -1.80
CA HIS A 77 -4.00 5.23 -2.80
C HIS A 77 -5.46 5.69 -2.62
N LEU A 78 -5.97 5.76 -1.39
CA LEU A 78 -7.31 6.27 -1.08
C LEU A 78 -7.49 7.76 -1.41
N ASN A 79 -6.42 8.56 -1.26
CA ASN A 79 -6.44 9.98 -1.54
C ASN A 79 -6.23 10.32 -3.04
N ARG A 80 -5.68 9.41 -3.85
CA ARG A 80 -5.45 9.64 -5.29
C ARG A 80 -6.74 9.92 -6.07
N THR A 81 -7.82 9.21 -5.75
CA THR A 81 -9.13 9.36 -6.42
C THR A 81 -9.87 10.62 -6.00
N GLN A 82 -9.47 11.27 -4.91
CA GLN A 82 -10.07 12.52 -4.43
C GLN A 82 -9.46 13.78 -5.07
N LYS A 83 -8.20 13.67 -5.57
CA LYS A 83 -7.51 14.80 -6.24
C LYS A 83 -8.19 15.25 -7.54
N THR A 84 -9.00 14.41 -8.18
CA THR A 84 -9.78 14.77 -9.37
C THR A 84 -10.96 15.68 -9.05
N ASN A 85 -11.45 15.70 -7.81
CA ASN A 85 -12.65 16.46 -7.46
C ASN A 85 -12.39 17.79 -6.75
N LEU A 86 -11.26 18.01 -6.08
CA LEU A 86 -10.98 19.30 -5.44
C LEU A 86 -9.47 19.59 -5.35
N LEU A 87 -9.07 20.75 -5.88
CA LEU A 87 -7.80 21.47 -5.69
C LEU A 87 -7.59 21.93 -4.22
N LYS A 88 -7.90 21.08 -3.24
CA LYS A 88 -7.69 21.38 -1.83
C LYS A 88 -6.75 20.33 -1.25
N LYS A 89 -5.57 20.79 -0.86
CA LYS A 89 -4.66 20.15 0.10
C LYS A 89 -5.53 19.44 1.15
N ASN A 90 -5.59 18.11 1.07
CA ASN A 90 -6.55 17.33 1.86
C ASN A 90 -6.11 17.41 3.33
N THR A 91 -6.76 18.27 4.11
CA THR A 91 -6.50 18.48 5.54
C THR A 91 -7.08 17.37 6.42
N ARG A 92 -7.51 16.24 5.83
CA ARG A 92 -8.04 15.11 6.57
C ARG A 92 -6.93 14.39 7.31
N SER A 93 -7.17 14.09 8.58
CA SER A 93 -6.31 13.18 9.33
C SER A 93 -6.33 11.79 8.69
N GLN A 94 -5.23 11.05 8.81
CA GLN A 94 -5.16 9.65 8.36
C GLN A 94 -6.33 8.83 8.93
N ALA A 95 -6.65 8.99 10.21
CA ALA A 95 -7.78 8.30 10.84
C ALA A 95 -9.13 8.57 10.15
N GLU A 96 -9.38 9.80 9.70
CA GLU A 96 -10.59 10.14 8.95
C GLU A 96 -10.60 9.46 7.57
N THR A 97 -9.48 9.48 6.85
CA THR A 97 -9.33 8.79 5.56
C THR A 97 -9.68 7.30 5.68
N TYR A 98 -9.19 6.63 6.72
CA TYR A 98 -9.51 5.22 6.97
C TYR A 98 -10.96 4.99 7.35
N ARG A 99 -11.53 5.86 8.20
CA ARG A 99 -12.94 5.75 8.60
C ARG A 99 -13.89 5.91 7.42
N THR A 100 -13.66 6.90 6.57
CA THR A 100 -14.52 7.15 5.39
C THR A 100 -14.43 6.02 4.37
N ASN A 101 -13.27 5.37 4.24
CA ASN A 101 -13.05 4.28 3.28
C ASN A 101 -13.16 2.89 3.91
N LYS A 102 -13.73 2.77 5.12
CA LYS A 102 -13.79 1.51 5.89
C LYS A 102 -14.40 0.36 5.08
N ASN A 103 -15.46 0.62 4.30
CA ASN A 103 -16.14 -0.41 3.53
C ASN A 103 -15.25 -0.98 2.41
N ILE A 104 -14.56 -0.10 1.67
CA ILE A 104 -13.64 -0.51 0.58
C ILE A 104 -12.46 -1.29 1.17
N LEU A 105 -11.90 -0.79 2.29
CA LEU A 105 -10.82 -1.47 3.00
C LEU A 105 -11.26 -2.85 3.49
N PHE A 106 -12.48 -2.99 4.01
CA PHE A 106 -13.03 -4.27 4.43
C PHE A 106 -13.16 -5.24 3.24
N SER A 107 -13.71 -4.79 2.11
CA SER A 107 -13.81 -5.60 0.89
C SER A 107 -12.45 -6.08 0.38
N LEU A 108 -11.46 -5.19 0.29
CA LEU A 108 -10.08 -5.54 -0.08
C LEU A 108 -9.48 -6.57 0.88
N SER A 109 -9.67 -6.35 2.19
CA SER A 109 -9.17 -7.23 3.24
C SER A 109 -9.80 -8.62 3.18
N LYS A 110 -11.10 -8.69 2.87
CA LYS A 110 -11.83 -9.95 2.69
C LYS A 110 -11.34 -10.74 1.47
N ILE A 111 -11.08 -10.07 0.34
CA ILE A 111 -10.49 -10.71 -0.85
C ILE A 111 -9.10 -11.25 -0.50
N ALA A 112 -8.25 -10.43 0.12
CA ALA A 112 -6.89 -10.83 0.52
C ALA A 112 -6.90 -12.05 1.46
N HIS A 113 -7.75 -12.01 2.49
CA HIS A 113 -7.91 -13.11 3.45
C HIS A 113 -8.35 -14.41 2.77
N ARG A 114 -9.38 -14.35 1.90
CA ARG A 114 -9.83 -15.52 1.12
C ARG A 114 -8.71 -16.09 0.25
N GLY A 115 -7.94 -15.20 -0.40
CA GLY A 115 -6.78 -15.58 -1.19
C GLY A 115 -5.72 -16.31 -0.35
N MET A 116 -5.31 -15.71 0.77
CA MET A 116 -4.30 -16.32 1.65
C MET A 116 -4.75 -17.67 2.22
N GLN A 117 -6.01 -17.82 2.63
CA GLN A 117 -6.56 -19.09 3.12
C GLN A 117 -6.49 -20.21 2.07
N LYS A 118 -6.61 -19.86 0.79
CA LYS A 118 -6.57 -20.82 -0.33
C LYS A 118 -5.22 -20.88 -1.04
N SER A 119 -4.22 -20.13 -0.58
CA SER A 119 -2.95 -19.92 -1.28
C SER A 119 -3.12 -19.41 -2.72
N PHE A 120 -4.10 -18.53 -2.93
CA PHE A 120 -4.37 -17.86 -4.20
C PHE A 120 -3.84 -16.43 -4.19
N PHE A 121 -3.16 -16.08 -5.28
CA PHE A 121 -2.59 -14.75 -5.51
C PHE A 121 -3.20 -14.06 -6.74
N VAL A 122 -3.97 -14.82 -7.54
CA VAL A 122 -4.69 -14.37 -8.72
C VAL A 122 -6.17 -14.63 -8.49
N PHE A 123 -7.01 -13.65 -8.83
CA PHE A 123 -8.44 -13.65 -8.62
C PHE A 123 -9.14 -13.35 -9.94
N GLU A 124 -10.18 -14.10 -10.26
CA GLU A 124 -10.99 -13.81 -11.44
C GLU A 124 -11.82 -12.54 -11.23
N GLN A 125 -12.12 -11.81 -12.31
CA GLN A 125 -12.95 -10.61 -12.27
C GLN A 125 -14.26 -10.83 -11.50
N ASP A 126 -14.94 -11.94 -11.76
CA ASP A 126 -16.22 -12.26 -11.10
C ASP A 126 -16.04 -12.47 -9.59
N GLU A 127 -14.89 -12.98 -9.14
CA GLU A 127 -14.60 -13.13 -7.71
C GLU A 127 -14.32 -11.79 -7.02
N VAL A 128 -13.66 -10.87 -7.72
CA VAL A 128 -13.31 -9.54 -7.23
C VAL A 128 -14.54 -8.63 -7.20
N LEU A 129 -15.35 -8.65 -8.25
CA LEU A 129 -16.51 -7.77 -8.41
C LEU A 129 -17.70 -8.13 -7.51
N ILE A 130 -17.64 -9.26 -6.79
CA ILE A 130 -18.57 -9.58 -5.70
C ILE A 130 -18.44 -8.55 -4.56
N ASP A 131 -17.21 -8.16 -4.22
CA ASP A 131 -16.90 -7.35 -3.04
C ASP A 131 -16.47 -5.92 -3.40
N LEU A 132 -16.01 -5.66 -4.63
CA LEU A 132 -15.52 -4.34 -5.10
C LEU A 132 -16.25 -3.87 -6.37
N SER A 133 -16.41 -2.55 -6.51
CA SER A 133 -16.87 -1.94 -7.77
C SER A 133 -15.71 -1.69 -8.74
N GLU A 134 -16.01 -1.50 -10.03
CA GLU A 134 -15.01 -1.09 -11.02
C GLU A 134 -14.29 0.22 -10.62
N GLN A 135 -15.00 1.14 -9.96
CA GLN A 135 -14.40 2.38 -9.46
C GLN A 135 -13.38 2.12 -8.34
N ASP A 136 -13.62 1.12 -7.49
CA ASP A 136 -12.69 0.74 -6.44
C ASP A 136 -11.40 0.14 -7.01
N LEU A 137 -11.47 -0.54 -8.16
CA LEU A 137 -10.29 -1.06 -8.86
C LEU A 137 -9.34 0.06 -9.31
N HIS A 138 -9.87 1.24 -9.65
CA HIS A 138 -9.06 2.41 -9.99
C HIS A 138 -8.24 2.96 -8.82
N LEU A 139 -8.49 2.51 -7.58
CA LEU A 139 -7.61 2.82 -6.44
C LEU A 139 -6.22 2.19 -6.61
N GLY A 140 -6.08 1.14 -7.42
CA GLY A 140 -4.79 0.55 -7.79
C GLY A 140 -4.14 -0.31 -6.71
N PHE A 141 -4.94 -0.88 -5.79
CA PHE A 141 -4.49 -1.93 -4.88
C PHE A 141 -4.35 -3.29 -5.58
N LEU A 142 -5.24 -3.52 -6.55
CA LEU A 142 -5.21 -4.65 -7.48
C LEU A 142 -4.74 -4.16 -8.85
N ARG A 143 -4.03 -5.01 -9.58
CA ARG A 143 -3.65 -4.80 -10.99
C ARG A 143 -4.21 -5.91 -11.85
N THR A 144 -4.60 -5.58 -13.07
CA THR A 144 -4.99 -6.57 -14.08
C THR A 144 -3.77 -7.34 -14.55
N ILE A 145 -3.92 -8.65 -14.67
CA ILE A 145 -2.93 -9.52 -15.28
C ILE A 145 -3.23 -9.58 -16.78
N PRO A 146 -2.25 -9.25 -17.65
CA PRO A 146 -2.45 -9.41 -19.08
C PRO A 146 -2.68 -10.89 -19.41
N ASP A 147 -3.75 -11.22 -20.12
CA ASP A 147 -3.92 -12.55 -20.66
C ASP A 147 -2.91 -12.76 -21.79
N TYR A 148 -1.97 -13.70 -21.60
CA TYR A 148 -0.95 -14.03 -22.59
C TYR A 148 -1.36 -15.18 -23.52
N GLY A 149 -2.57 -15.77 -23.39
CA GLY A 149 -2.88 -17.00 -24.10
C GLY A 149 -4.34 -17.44 -24.28
N SER A 150 -5.36 -16.82 -23.69
CA SER A 150 -6.77 -17.23 -23.88
C SER A 150 -7.65 -16.23 -24.64
N CYS A 151 -8.61 -16.78 -25.38
CA CYS A 151 -9.69 -16.06 -26.09
C CYS A 151 -10.86 -15.73 -25.13
N SER A 152 -10.59 -15.66 -23.82
CA SER A 152 -11.59 -15.32 -22.81
C SER A 152 -11.45 -13.84 -22.49
N ASP A 153 -12.52 -13.09 -22.66
CA ASP A 153 -12.63 -11.67 -22.31
C ASP A 153 -12.66 -11.43 -20.78
N GLN A 154 -12.27 -12.44 -19.98
CA GLN A 154 -12.27 -12.39 -18.53
C GLN A 154 -10.92 -11.89 -18.04
N SER A 155 -10.93 -10.74 -17.35
CA SER A 155 -9.73 -10.20 -16.71
C SER A 155 -9.47 -10.93 -15.40
N SER A 156 -8.21 -11.23 -15.10
CA SER A 156 -7.81 -11.65 -13.76
C SER A 156 -7.03 -10.54 -13.07
N TYR A 157 -7.08 -10.52 -11.74
CA TYR A 157 -6.50 -9.49 -10.89
C TYR A 157 -5.54 -10.11 -9.88
N GLU A 158 -4.51 -9.37 -9.51
CA GLU A 158 -3.67 -9.69 -8.36
C GLU A 158 -3.39 -8.42 -7.54
N PHE A 159 -3.08 -8.59 -6.26
CA PHE A 159 -2.55 -7.47 -5.47
C PHE A 159 -1.24 -6.98 -6.08
N LEU A 160 -0.99 -5.68 -5.97
CA LEU A 160 0.24 -5.06 -6.49
C LEU A 160 1.51 -5.81 -6.05
N HIS A 161 1.50 -6.39 -4.85
CA HIS A 161 2.52 -7.28 -4.35
C HIS A 161 1.94 -8.23 -3.28
N VAL A 162 2.50 -9.44 -3.13
CA VAL A 162 2.05 -10.42 -2.12
C VAL A 162 2.11 -9.88 -0.68
N THR A 163 3.09 -9.04 -0.36
CA THR A 163 3.16 -8.41 0.98
C THR A 163 2.01 -7.44 1.23
N LEU A 164 1.48 -6.80 0.18
CA LEU A 164 0.30 -5.95 0.30
C LEU A 164 -0.95 -6.81 0.53
N GLN A 165 -1.05 -7.97 -0.13
CA GLN A 165 -2.07 -8.97 0.17
C GLN A 165 -1.97 -9.41 1.64
N SER A 166 -0.77 -9.75 2.13
CA SER A 166 -0.57 -10.12 3.54
C SER A 166 -0.95 -9.00 4.51
N PHE A 167 -0.65 -7.73 4.17
CA PHE A 167 -1.08 -6.57 4.96
C PHE A 167 -2.61 -6.47 5.04
N PHE A 168 -3.31 -6.62 3.91
CA PHE A 168 -4.78 -6.61 3.89
C PHE A 168 -5.40 -7.83 4.58
N THR A 169 -4.74 -8.98 4.55
CA THR A 169 -5.15 -10.13 5.37
C THR A 169 -5.02 -9.81 6.86
N ALA A 170 -3.90 -9.24 7.30
CA ALA A 170 -3.74 -8.83 8.70
C ALA A 170 -4.79 -7.77 9.09
N LEU A 171 -5.09 -6.83 8.19
CA LEU A 171 -6.14 -5.84 8.39
C LEU A 171 -7.53 -6.49 8.56
N PHE A 172 -7.85 -7.53 7.77
CA PHE A 172 -9.08 -8.32 7.94
C PHE A 172 -9.16 -8.91 9.36
N LEU A 173 -8.09 -9.54 9.82
CA LEU A 173 -8.04 -10.18 11.14
C LEU A 173 -8.19 -9.17 12.29
N VAL A 174 -7.73 -7.93 12.11
CA VAL A 174 -7.89 -6.85 13.09
C VAL A 174 -9.31 -6.26 13.06
N MET A 175 -9.92 -6.17 11.88
CA MET A 175 -11.27 -5.61 11.71
C MET A 175 -12.37 -6.59 12.12
N GLU A 176 -12.13 -7.90 11.99
CA GLU A 176 -13.06 -8.96 12.35
C GLU A 176 -12.87 -9.34 13.83
N GLU A 177 -13.71 -8.80 14.73
CA GLU A 177 -13.62 -8.99 16.19
C GLU A 177 -13.73 -10.46 16.67
N LYS A 178 -13.93 -11.42 15.76
CA LYS A 178 -14.25 -12.83 16.05
C LYS A 178 -13.25 -13.86 15.52
N VAL A 179 -12.04 -13.47 15.14
CA VAL A 179 -11.03 -14.47 14.73
C VAL A 179 -10.50 -15.19 15.96
N GLY A 180 -10.69 -16.51 16.02
CA GLY A 180 -10.18 -17.32 17.13
C GLY A 180 -8.64 -17.41 17.11
N ALA A 181 -8.01 -17.50 18.28
CA ALA A 181 -6.54 -17.63 18.38
C ALA A 181 -5.95 -18.79 17.54
N LYS A 182 -6.71 -19.89 17.38
CA LYS A 182 -6.32 -21.03 16.55
C LYS A 182 -6.31 -20.70 15.05
N GLU A 183 -7.25 -19.89 14.57
CA GLU A 183 -7.30 -19.44 13.18
C GLU A 183 -6.17 -18.44 12.89
N LEU A 184 -5.88 -17.54 13.84
CA LEU A 184 -4.74 -16.63 13.77
C LEU A 184 -3.41 -17.37 13.58
N LEU A 185 -3.16 -18.43 14.35
CA LEU A 185 -1.91 -19.20 14.29
C LEU A 185 -1.65 -19.85 12.92
N HIS A 186 -2.68 -20.09 12.11
CA HIS A 186 -2.52 -20.65 10.76
C HIS A 186 -1.69 -19.74 9.84
N PHE A 187 -1.69 -18.43 10.09
CA PHE A 187 -0.93 -17.46 9.29
C PHE A 187 0.52 -17.25 9.76
N PHE A 188 0.93 -17.88 10.87
CA PHE A 188 2.26 -17.72 11.48
C PHE A 188 3.03 -19.03 11.68
N ALA A 189 2.46 -20.16 11.25
CA ALA A 189 3.07 -21.48 11.28
C ALA A 189 3.86 -21.76 9.99
#